data_AF-A0A842PC62-F1
#
_entry.id   AF-A0A842PC62-F1
#
_cell.length_a   1.000
_cell.length_b   1.000
_cell.length_c   1.000
_cell.angle_alpha   90.00
_cell.angle_beta   90.00
_cell.angle_gamma   90.00
#
_symmetry.space_group_name_H-M   'P 1'
#
loop_
_entity.id
_entity.type
_entity.pdbx_description
1 polymer ?
#
loop_
_entity_poly.entity_id
_entity_poly.type
_entity_poly.pdbx_seq_one_letter_code
_entity_poly.pdbx_strand_id
1 'polypeptide(L)'
;MERPEDDVSWSEIAERLKIIGIVVGLLVVAELFYRWITYPNDSFAIYQELLTWAWYHTHSLIFGAESVSYVTTDGPATILQFTHESFVGSSMDSLEVTDECAGIHEIAFVSFMI
;
A
#
# COMPACT_ATOMS: atom_id res chain seq x y z
N MET A 1 45.02 8.09 -27.46
CA MET A 1 43.95 7.11 -27.69
C MET A 1 42.70 7.92 -27.95
N GLU A 2 42.30 8.00 -29.22
CA GLU A 2 41.08 8.69 -29.62
C GLU A 2 39.89 7.90 -29.09
N ARG A 3 38.98 8.59 -28.41
CA ARG A 3 37.78 7.99 -27.83
C ARG A 3 36.89 7.53 -29.00
N PRO A 4 36.39 6.29 -29.04
CA PRO A 4 35.43 5.88 -30.06
C PRO A 4 34.28 6.88 -30.10
N GLU A 5 33.94 7.40 -31.28
CA GLU A 5 32.91 8.45 -31.45
C GLU A 5 31.52 8.02 -30.97
N ASP A 6 31.31 6.73 -30.70
CA ASP A 6 30.05 6.11 -30.29
C ASP A 6 29.90 5.93 -28.76
N ASP A 7 30.90 6.33 -27.97
CA ASP A 7 30.83 6.20 -26.51
C ASP A 7 30.07 7.35 -25.86
N VAL A 8 29.13 7.02 -24.96
CA VAL A 8 28.38 7.98 -24.14
C VAL A 8 29.36 8.92 -23.42
N SER A 9 29.11 10.24 -23.47
CA SER A 9 29.99 11.21 -22.81
C SER A 9 29.79 11.21 -21.29
N TRP A 10 30.83 11.51 -20.51
CA TRP A 10 30.73 11.65 -19.05
C TRP A 10 29.70 12.72 -18.61
N SER A 11 29.55 13.79 -19.40
CA SER A 11 28.52 14.82 -19.18
C SER A 11 27.11 14.27 -19.37
N GLU A 12 26.91 13.43 -20.39
CA GLU A 12 25.62 12.80 -20.64
C GLU A 12 25.27 11.78 -19.55
N ILE A 13 26.25 11.00 -19.06
CA ILE A 13 26.07 10.11 -17.91
C ILE A 13 25.66 10.91 -16.67
N ALA A 14 26.33 12.04 -16.40
CA ALA A 14 26.02 12.89 -15.26
C ALA A 14 24.61 13.50 -15.34
N GLU A 15 24.18 13.91 -16.54
CA GLU A 15 22.84 14.44 -16.77
C GLU A 15 21.76 13.37 -16.54
N ARG A 16 21.97 12.15 -17.06
CA ARG A 16 21.07 11.01 -16.82
C ARG A 16 21.01 10.64 -15.34
N LEU A 17 22.15 10.58 -14.66
CA LEU A 17 22.22 10.32 -13.22
C LEU A 17 21.53 11.40 -12.40
N LYS A 18 21.57 12.67 -12.82
CA LYS A 18 20.86 13.75 -12.14
C LYS A 18 19.35 13.54 -12.18
N ILE A 19 18.80 13.17 -13.35
CA ILE A 19 17.37 12.89 -13.49
C ILE A 19 16.97 11.70 -12.62
N ILE A 20 17.72 10.60 -12.68
CA ILE A 20 17.48 9.42 -11.85
C ILE A 20 17.57 9.78 -10.36
N GLY A 21 18.58 10.56 -9.97
CA GLY A 21 18.79 10.99 -8.59
C GLY A 21 17.64 11.84 -8.05
N ILE A 22 17.03 12.70 -8.88
CA ILE A 22 15.83 13.45 -8.49
C ILE A 22 14.67 12.50 -8.21
N VAL A 23 14.39 11.56 -9.12
CA VAL A 23 13.29 10.59 -8.95
C VAL A 23 13.51 9.73 -7.71
N VAL A 24 14.71 9.17 -7.54
CA VAL A 24 15.06 8.38 -6.35
C VAL A 24 14.94 9.21 -5.08
N GLY A 25 15.40 10.46 -5.10
CA GLY A 25 15.26 11.38 -3.97
C GLY A 25 13.80 11.63 -3.60
N LEU A 26 12.93 11.87 -4.59
CA LEU A 26 11.49 12.04 -4.38
C LEU A 26 10.85 10.80 -3.76
N LEU A 27 11.18 9.60 -4.25
CA LEU A 27 10.66 8.35 -3.70
C LEU A 27 11.10 8.14 -2.25
N VAL A 28 12.35 8.46 -1.91
CA VAL A 28 12.84 8.39 -0.51
C VAL A 28 12.10 9.37 0.38
N VAL A 29 11.85 10.59 -0.09
CA VAL A 29 11.08 11.59 0.68
C VAL A 29 9.63 11.13 0.85
N ALA A 30 9.00 10.57 -0.18
CA ALA A 30 7.64 10.04 -0.11
C ALA A 30 7.53 8.90 0.93
N GLU A 31 8.50 7.99 0.94
CA GLU A 31 8.57 6.89 1.93
C GLU A 31 8.74 7.42 3.36
N LEU A 32 9.65 8.38 3.57
CA LEU A 32 9.84 8.98 4.89
C LEU A 32 8.60 9.74 5.35
N PHE A 33 7.92 10.43 4.43
CA PHE A 33 6.67 11.13 4.72
C PHE A 33 5.54 10.15 5.06
N TYR A 34 5.37 9.10 4.26
CA TYR A 34 4.43 8.00 4.52
C TYR A 34 4.65 7.42 5.92
N ARG A 35 5.87 6.97 6.24
CA ARG A 35 6.19 6.41 7.56
C ARG A 35 5.97 7.40 8.70
N TRP A 36 6.13 8.70 8.44
CA TRP A 36 5.86 9.72 9.45
C TRP A 36 4.37 9.90 9.73
N ILE A 37 3.52 9.89 8.69
CA ILE A 37 2.06 10.02 8.86
C ILE A 37 1.40 8.74 9.37
N THR A 38 1.96 7.56 9.07
CA THR A 38 1.44 6.23 9.48
C THR A 38 2.08 5.69 10.76
N TYR A 39 2.80 6.52 11.52
CA TYR A 39 3.32 6.14 12.82
C TYR A 39 2.55 6.87 13.93
N PRO A 40 1.84 6.15 14.84
CA PRO A 40 1.73 4.70 14.98
C PRO A 40 0.80 4.04 13.94
N ASN A 41 0.84 2.71 13.78
CA ASN A 41 0.11 1.94 12.75
C ASN A 41 -1.43 2.17 12.67
N ASP A 42 -2.04 2.78 13.69
CA ASP A 42 -3.47 3.11 13.74
C ASP A 42 -3.74 4.60 13.47
N SER A 43 -2.78 5.33 12.89
CA SER A 43 -2.90 6.75 12.58
C SER A 43 -4.14 7.08 11.75
N PHE A 44 -4.62 6.14 10.94
CA PHE A 44 -5.80 6.28 10.11
C PHE A 44 -6.94 5.32 10.50
N ALA A 45 -7.08 4.99 11.79
CA ALA A 45 -8.07 4.04 12.32
C ALA A 45 -9.49 4.23 11.73
N ILE A 46 -10.02 5.44 11.67
CA ILE A 46 -11.37 5.71 11.13
C ILE A 46 -11.48 5.32 9.65
N TYR A 47 -10.42 5.59 8.87
CA TYR A 47 -10.40 5.27 7.44
C TYR A 47 -10.22 3.76 7.22
N GLN A 48 -9.37 3.11 8.01
CA GLN A 48 -9.20 1.66 8.01
C GLN A 48 -10.51 0.94 8.39
N GLU A 49 -11.21 1.41 9.42
CA GLU A 49 -12.52 0.88 9.84
C GLU A 49 -13.57 1.05 8.73
N LEU A 50 -13.60 2.19 8.05
CA LEU A 50 -14.53 2.43 6.95
C LEU A 50 -14.27 1.50 5.76
N LEU A 51 -13.01 1.27 5.41
CA LEU A 51 -12.63 0.31 4.36
C LEU A 51 -12.99 -1.12 4.77
N THR A 52 -12.74 -1.48 6.03
CA THR A 52 -13.09 -2.79 6.58
C THR A 52 -14.62 -2.99 6.55
N TRP A 53 -15.37 -1.97 6.91
CA TRP A 53 -16.83 -1.95 6.80
C TRP A 53 -17.30 -2.16 5.36
N ALA A 54 -16.67 -1.46 4.39
CA ALA A 54 -17.00 -1.62 2.98
C ALA A 54 -16.74 -3.06 2.50
N TRP A 55 -15.61 -3.65 2.92
CA TRP A 55 -15.29 -5.05 2.64
C TRP A 55 -16.30 -6.02 3.25
N TYR A 56 -16.63 -5.84 4.53
CA TYR A 56 -17.62 -6.67 5.23
C TYR A 56 -18.96 -6.68 4.50
N HIS A 57 -19.47 -5.51 4.13
CA HIS A 57 -20.77 -5.39 3.46
C HIS A 57 -20.72 -5.94 2.04
N THR A 58 -19.66 -5.67 1.29
CA THR A 58 -19.50 -6.21 -0.07
C THR A 58 -19.47 -7.73 -0.05
N HIS A 59 -18.68 -8.32 0.87
CA HIS A 59 -18.58 -9.77 1.00
C HIS A 59 -19.91 -10.38 1.44
N SER A 60 -20.58 -9.79 2.44
CA SER A 60 -21.90 -10.23 2.92
C SER A 60 -22.96 -10.20 1.81
N LEU A 61 -22.91 -9.23 0.90
CA LEU A 61 -23.83 -9.14 -0.23
C LEU A 61 -23.60 -10.21 -1.29
N ILE A 62 -22.35 -10.64 -1.50
CA ILE A 62 -21.98 -11.60 -2.55
C ILE A 62 -22.14 -13.05 -2.05
N PHE A 63 -21.70 -13.34 -0.83
CA PHE A 63 -21.59 -14.69 -0.29
C PHE A 63 -22.52 -14.96 0.90
N GLY A 64 -23.34 -13.99 1.30
CA GLY A 64 -24.27 -14.09 2.43
C GLY A 64 -23.68 -13.60 3.75
N ALA A 65 -24.53 -13.24 4.70
CA ALA A 65 -24.13 -12.57 5.94
C ALA A 65 -23.25 -13.43 6.87
N GLU A 66 -23.36 -14.75 6.82
CA GLU A 66 -22.54 -15.66 7.63
C GLU A 66 -21.15 -15.89 7.04
N SER A 67 -20.90 -15.38 5.83
CA SER A 67 -19.65 -15.62 5.12
C SER A 67 -18.45 -14.81 5.63
N VAL A 68 -18.70 -13.81 6.49
CA VAL A 68 -17.69 -12.89 6.98
C VAL A 68 -18.01 -12.44 8.41
N SER A 69 -16.98 -12.32 9.24
CA SER A 69 -17.08 -11.81 10.61
C SER A 69 -15.92 -10.87 10.93
N TYR A 70 -16.17 -9.92 11.83
CA TYR A 70 -15.09 -9.15 12.45
C TYR A 70 -14.33 -10.03 13.43
N VAL A 71 -13.01 -9.91 13.43
CA VAL A 71 -12.17 -10.49 14.49
C VAL A 71 -12.15 -9.50 15.65
N THR A 72 -12.56 -9.95 16.84
CA THR A 72 -12.55 -9.11 18.04
C THR A 72 -11.11 -8.81 18.45
N THR A 73 -10.73 -7.54 18.40
CA THR A 73 -9.46 -7.02 18.91
C THR A 73 -9.73 -5.92 19.93
N ASP A 74 -8.76 -5.61 20.80
CA ASP A 74 -8.86 -4.50 21.77
C ASP A 74 -8.67 -3.10 21.10
N GLY A 75 -8.73 -3.03 19.77
CA GLY A 75 -8.41 -1.85 18.95
C GLY A 75 -9.42 -1.61 17.82
N PRO A 76 -9.04 -0.82 16.80
CA PRO A 76 -9.90 -0.52 15.65
C PRO A 76 -10.39 -1.80 14.95
N ALA A 77 -11.62 -1.80 14.46
CA ALA A 77 -12.23 -2.95 13.80
C ALA A 77 -11.70 -3.09 12.36
N THR A 78 -10.47 -3.60 12.21
CA THR A 78 -9.74 -3.63 10.93
C THR A 78 -9.48 -5.03 10.39
N ILE A 79 -9.91 -6.07 11.10
CA ILE A 79 -9.63 -7.47 10.74
C ILE A 79 -10.94 -8.20 10.44
N LEU A 80 -11.00 -8.84 9.27
CA LEU A 80 -12.10 -9.69 8.84
C LEU A 80 -11.64 -11.14 8.69
N GLN A 81 -12.49 -12.06 9.12
CA GLN A 81 -12.35 -13.47 8.87
C GLN A 81 -13.43 -13.93 7.90
N PHE A 82 -13.05 -14.72 6.91
CA PHE A 82 -13.95 -15.24 5.89
C PHE A 82 -14.23 -16.72 6.11
N THR A 83 -15.50 -17.11 6.05
CA THR A 83 -15.95 -18.49 6.25
C THR A 83 -17.02 -18.83 5.23
N HIS A 84 -16.66 -19.49 4.12
CA HIS A 84 -17.64 -19.92 3.12
C HIS A 84 -17.24 -21.26 2.50
N GLU A 85 -18.23 -22.11 2.23
CA GLU A 85 -18.02 -23.48 1.72
C GLU A 85 -17.33 -23.52 0.35
N SER A 86 -17.47 -22.44 -0.44
CA SER A 86 -16.82 -22.31 -1.75
C SER A 86 -15.34 -21.93 -1.68
N PHE A 87 -14.81 -21.58 -0.51
CA PHE A 87 -13.39 -21.27 -0.35
C PHE A 87 -12.61 -22.58 -0.22
N VAL A 88 -12.00 -23.02 -1.33
CA VAL A 88 -11.28 -24.29 -1.43
C VAL A 88 -9.82 -24.08 -1.07
N GLY A 89 -9.35 -24.73 0.00
CA GLY A 89 -7.97 -24.64 0.50
C GLY A 89 -7.95 -24.42 2.01
N SER A 90 -6.81 -24.68 2.67
CA SER A 90 -6.62 -24.39 4.09
C SER A 90 -6.98 -22.93 4.34
N SER A 91 -8.05 -22.69 5.11
CA SER A 91 -8.48 -21.41 5.71
C SER A 91 -8.05 -20.17 4.93
N MET A 92 -8.98 -19.56 4.17
CA MET A 92 -8.75 -18.22 3.61
C MET A 92 -8.22 -17.29 4.70
N ASP A 93 -7.06 -16.69 4.45
CA ASP A 93 -6.40 -15.83 5.43
C ASP A 93 -7.31 -14.65 5.80
N SER A 94 -7.20 -14.18 7.04
CA SER A 94 -7.92 -12.98 7.48
C SER A 94 -7.46 -11.77 6.68
N LEU A 95 -8.40 -10.90 6.32
CA LEU A 95 -8.09 -9.59 5.75
C LEU A 95 -7.85 -8.61 6.90
N GLU A 96 -6.61 -8.15 7.04
CA GLU A 96 -6.23 -7.05 7.93
C GLU A 96 -6.05 -5.78 7.09
N VAL A 97 -6.85 -4.76 7.39
CA VAL A 97 -6.79 -3.46 6.71
C VAL A 97 -5.83 -2.55 7.46
N THR A 98 -4.54 -2.64 7.11
CA THR A 98 -3.48 -1.77 7.63
C THR A 98 -3.40 -0.44 6.87
N ASP A 99 -2.54 0.49 7.32
CA ASP A 99 -2.24 1.74 6.61
C ASP A 99 -1.71 1.52 5.18
N GLU A 100 -0.97 0.43 4.95
CA GLU A 100 -0.54 0.02 3.61
C GLU A 100 -1.75 -0.45 2.78
N CYS A 101 -2.58 -1.34 3.33
CA CYS A 101 -3.77 -1.86 2.64
C CYS A 101 -4.87 -0.80 2.47
N ALA A 102 -4.83 0.29 3.22
CA ALA A 102 -5.75 1.41 3.09
C ALA A 102 -5.44 2.29 1.87
N GLY A 103 -4.31 2.07 1.20
CA GLY A 103 -3.92 2.81 0.01
C GLY A 103 -3.16 4.12 0.31
N ILE A 104 -2.81 4.37 1.58
CA ILE A 104 -2.11 5.60 1.99
C ILE A 104 -0.70 5.63 1.41
N HIS A 105 -0.06 4.46 1.28
CA HIS A 105 1.25 4.31 0.68
C HIS A 105 1.25 4.77 -0.80
N GLU A 106 0.28 4.29 -1.58
CA GLU A 106 0.14 4.64 -2.99
C GLU A 106 -0.25 6.11 -3.18
N ILE A 107 -1.15 6.64 -2.34
CA ILE A 107 -1.54 8.05 -2.38
C ILE A 107 -0.33 8.95 -2.12
N ALA A 108 0.50 8.63 -1.12
CA ALA A 108 1.72 9.37 -0.83
C ALA A 108 2.68 9.35 -2.03
N PHE A 109 2.94 8.18 -2.62
CA PHE A 109 3.87 8.06 -3.74
C PHE A 109 3.40 8.80 -5.00
N VAL A 110 2.13 8.67 -5.37
CA VAL A 110 1.58 9.38 -6.54
C VAL A 110 1.59 10.90 -6.33
N SER A 111 1.30 11.37 -5.11
CA SER A 111 1.30 12.81 -4.80
C SER A 111 2.67 13.47 -4.96
N PHE A 112 3.76 12.72 -4.78
CA PHE A 112 5.14 13.21 -4.96
C PHE A 112 5.66 13.05 -6.40
N MET A 113 4.92 12.35 -7.26
CA MET A 113 5.28 12.12 -8.66
C MET A 113 4.53 13.04 -9.66
N ILE A 114 3.49 13.76 -9.20
CA ILE A 114 2.73 14.75 -9.97
C ILE A 114 3.27 16.15 -9.68
#